data_AF-A0A961GI59-F1
#
_entry.id   AF-A0A961GI59-F1
#
_cell.length_a   1.000
_cell.length_b   1.000
_cell.length_c   1.000
_cell.angle_alpha   90.00
_cell.angle_beta   90.00
_cell.angle_gamma   90.00
#
_symmetry.space_group_name_H-M   'P 1'
#
loop_
_entity.id
_entity.type
_entity.pdbx_description
1 polymer ?
#
loop_
_entity_poly.entity_id
_entity_poly.type
_entity_poly.pdbx_seq_one_letter_code
_entity_poly.pdbx_strand_id
1 'polypeptide(L)'
;MRHREIDPAQLADIEKFEDMLAKYLAGEIPEDVFRVFRLNNGIYGQRQGGHNQMVRVKVPYGKLEPEQLEYFGHLADTYSRGWGHITTRQNLQFHFVQLEQVPQVMRELAAVGLTTREACGDTVRNVMGCHLAGACPFEAFDISPWAEATFQHFLHHPFGQRLPRKFKINFSGCETDCGQAMFNDVGVIAATRTTESGELEQGFRVYVGGGLGANPHPAMALEDFTAKEDLLPTIESILRVFEQVGNRKNKLRARLKWAIETMGFDVIQERILATRKLLPASSSWPGGIPEIVAKQGDAPAGRRSDVEPTPMGQGTPVAIRGTTAYERWQDANVVRGTAKGTVSAYAYARLGDITSDQFRALASIQRELGLEVRATNRQNFVFRGLSEQQLPTLYARLEAIGMAEPG
;
A
#
# COMPACT_ATOMS: atom_id res chain seq x y z
N MET A 1 21.61 -12.55 -1.37
CA MET A 1 20.19 -12.52 -0.94
C MET A 1 19.95 -13.60 0.09
N ARG A 2 19.29 -13.27 1.20
CA ARG A 2 18.70 -14.30 2.07
C ARG A 2 17.36 -14.70 1.46
N HIS A 3 17.25 -15.95 1.01
CA HIS A 3 15.98 -16.51 0.60
C HIS A 3 15.19 -16.95 1.83
N ARG A 4 13.90 -16.65 1.83
CA ARG A 4 12.92 -17.12 2.81
C ARG A 4 12.29 -18.41 2.29
N GLU A 5 11.79 -19.23 3.20
CA GLU A 5 10.90 -20.32 2.83
C GLU A 5 9.66 -19.74 2.16
N ILE A 6 9.30 -20.28 0.99
CA ILE A 6 8.16 -19.78 0.21
C ILE A 6 6.88 -20.33 0.84
N ASP A 7 5.91 -19.44 1.05
CA ASP A 7 4.59 -19.81 1.55
C ASP A 7 3.92 -20.87 0.63
N PRO A 8 3.38 -21.98 1.17
CA PRO A 8 2.77 -23.04 0.35
C PRO A 8 1.63 -22.55 -0.55
N ALA A 9 0.86 -21.55 -0.14
CA ALA A 9 -0.20 -20.98 -0.98
C ALA A 9 0.38 -20.17 -2.14
N GLN A 10 1.51 -19.48 -1.93
CA GLN A 10 2.23 -18.81 -3.02
C GLN A 10 2.82 -19.81 -4.02
N LEU A 11 3.38 -20.94 -3.54
CA LEU A 11 3.85 -22.02 -4.43
C LEU A 11 2.70 -22.57 -5.27
N ALA A 12 1.56 -22.89 -4.66
CA ALA A 12 0.38 -23.37 -5.36
C ALA A 12 -0.13 -22.37 -6.41
N ASP A 13 -0.06 -21.06 -6.12
CA ASP A 13 -0.39 -20.01 -7.07
C ASP A 13 0.58 -19.96 -8.27
N ILE A 14 1.88 -20.17 -8.03
CA ILE A 14 2.90 -20.22 -9.08
C ILE A 14 2.70 -21.45 -9.97
N GLU A 15 2.53 -22.64 -9.39
CA GLU A 15 2.28 -23.88 -10.11
C GLU A 15 1.01 -23.76 -10.98
N LYS A 16 -0.06 -23.20 -10.40
CA LYS A 16 -1.29 -22.92 -11.15
C LYS A 16 -1.06 -21.93 -12.29
N PHE A 17 -0.17 -20.95 -12.12
CA PHE A 17 0.17 -20.02 -13.18
C PHE A 17 0.94 -20.70 -14.30
N GLU A 18 1.90 -21.57 -13.98
CA GLU A 18 2.66 -22.39 -14.94
C GLU A 18 1.72 -23.26 -15.78
N ASP A 19 0.78 -23.96 -15.14
CA ASP A 19 -0.22 -24.80 -15.81
C ASP A 19 -1.11 -23.99 -16.76
N MET A 20 -1.63 -22.86 -16.28
CA MET A 20 -2.50 -21.99 -17.08
C MET A 20 -1.75 -21.36 -18.25
N LEU A 21 -0.48 -21.01 -18.04
CA LEU A 21 0.38 -20.48 -19.08
C LEU A 21 0.67 -21.53 -20.16
N ALA A 22 1.01 -22.77 -19.76
CA ALA A 22 1.25 -23.86 -20.70
C ALA A 22 0.02 -24.12 -21.60
N LYS A 23 -1.17 -24.20 -20.99
CA LYS A 23 -2.44 -24.33 -21.73
C LYS A 23 -2.71 -23.15 -22.67
N TYR A 24 -2.37 -21.94 -22.25
CA TYR A 24 -2.52 -20.75 -23.09
C TYR A 24 -1.59 -20.80 -24.30
N LEU A 25 -0.31 -21.12 -24.11
CA LEU A 25 0.66 -21.23 -25.19
C LEU A 25 0.35 -22.37 -26.15
N ALA A 26 -0.29 -23.45 -25.66
CA ALA A 26 -0.80 -24.54 -26.48
C ALA A 26 -2.11 -24.20 -27.24
N GLY A 27 -2.72 -23.04 -26.97
CA GLY A 27 -3.98 -22.62 -27.59
C GLY A 27 -5.22 -23.29 -27.00
N GLU A 28 -5.10 -23.98 -25.86
CA GLU A 28 -6.20 -24.69 -25.20
C GLU A 28 -7.14 -23.75 -24.43
N ILE A 29 -6.66 -22.56 -24.02
CA ILE A 29 -7.48 -21.55 -23.35
C ILE A 29 -7.52 -20.23 -24.14
N PRO A 30 -8.70 -19.60 -24.27
CA PRO A 30 -8.82 -18.31 -24.96
C PRO A 30 -8.09 -17.17 -24.23
N GLU A 31 -7.59 -16.18 -24.98
CA GLU A 31 -6.94 -14.97 -24.44
C GLU A 31 -7.81 -14.25 -23.41
N ASP A 32 -9.14 -14.16 -23.60
CA ASP A 32 -10.01 -13.49 -22.63
C ASP A 32 -10.05 -14.19 -21.27
N VAL A 33 -9.95 -15.52 -21.25
CA VAL A 33 -9.90 -16.33 -20.03
C VAL A 33 -8.54 -16.16 -19.37
N PHE A 34 -7.46 -16.33 -20.14
CA PHE A 34 -6.09 -16.19 -19.62
C PHE A 34 -5.82 -14.75 -19.13
N ARG A 35 -6.33 -13.73 -19.83
CA ARG A 35 -6.24 -12.32 -19.43
C ARG A 35 -6.82 -12.10 -18.05
N VAL A 36 -8.03 -12.59 -17.76
CA VAL A 36 -8.64 -12.41 -16.43
C VAL A 36 -7.81 -13.11 -15.35
N PHE A 37 -7.34 -14.33 -15.64
CA PHE A 37 -6.50 -15.10 -14.73
C PHE A 37 -5.16 -14.38 -14.43
N ARG A 38 -4.40 -13.98 -15.45
CA ARG A 38 -3.10 -13.32 -15.27
C ARG A 38 -3.22 -11.96 -14.59
N LEU A 39 -4.32 -11.23 -14.85
CA LEU A 39 -4.63 -9.97 -14.15
C LEU A 39 -4.80 -10.17 -12.65
N ASN A 40 -5.46 -11.24 -12.22
CA ASN A 40 -5.59 -11.55 -10.79
C ASN A 40 -4.25 -11.92 -10.15
N ASN A 41 -3.24 -12.29 -10.95
CA ASN A 41 -1.86 -12.54 -10.50
C ASN A 41 -0.93 -11.33 -10.69
N GLY A 42 -1.48 -10.13 -10.89
CA GLY A 42 -0.68 -8.90 -10.99
C GLY A 42 0.01 -8.68 -12.34
N ILE A 43 -0.32 -9.48 -13.35
CA ILE A 43 0.33 -9.50 -14.66
C ILE A 43 -0.57 -8.84 -15.70
N TYR A 44 -0.10 -7.76 -16.32
CA TYR A 44 -0.86 -6.97 -17.29
C TYR A 44 -0.21 -7.02 -18.66
N GLY A 45 -0.98 -7.31 -19.71
CA GLY A 45 -0.46 -7.26 -21.08
C GLY A 45 -0.13 -5.82 -21.51
N GLN A 46 0.94 -5.65 -22.28
CA GLN A 46 1.37 -4.34 -22.74
C GLN A 46 0.86 -3.98 -24.13
N ARG A 47 0.70 -2.67 -24.39
CA ARG A 47 0.22 -2.16 -25.70
C ARG A 47 1.27 -2.30 -26.81
N GLN A 48 2.54 -2.39 -26.42
CA GLN A 48 3.69 -2.57 -27.31
C GLN A 48 3.66 -3.94 -28.02
N GLY A 49 2.71 -4.82 -27.67
CA GLY A 49 2.49 -6.10 -28.32
C GLY A 49 3.47 -7.18 -27.88
N GLY A 50 3.27 -8.37 -28.42
CA GLY A 50 4.02 -9.58 -28.08
C GLY A 50 3.73 -10.09 -26.68
N HIS A 51 4.69 -10.83 -26.12
CA HIS A 51 4.59 -11.47 -24.82
C HIS A 51 5.05 -10.56 -23.66
N ASN A 52 5.27 -9.27 -23.92
CA ASN A 52 5.67 -8.30 -22.91
C ASN A 52 4.56 -8.06 -21.88
N GLN A 53 4.88 -8.31 -20.63
CA GLN A 53 4.01 -8.08 -19.49
C GLN A 53 4.52 -6.93 -18.62
N MET A 54 3.59 -6.22 -18.00
CA MET A 54 3.85 -5.46 -16.80
C MET A 54 3.58 -6.35 -15.58
N VAL A 55 4.57 -6.48 -14.72
CA VAL A 55 4.47 -7.20 -13.44
C VAL A 55 4.32 -6.18 -12.33
N ARG A 56 3.22 -6.26 -11.58
CA ARG A 56 2.97 -5.41 -10.41
C ARG A 56 3.15 -6.19 -9.13
N VAL A 57 4.07 -5.71 -8.29
CA VAL A 57 4.35 -6.29 -6.98
C VAL A 57 3.54 -5.56 -5.91
N LYS A 58 2.85 -6.29 -5.02
CA LYS A 58 2.20 -5.71 -3.85
C LYS A 58 3.24 -5.40 -2.78
N VAL A 59 3.17 -4.18 -2.25
CA VAL A 59 4.02 -3.72 -1.15
C VAL A 59 3.11 -3.05 -0.11
N PRO A 60 2.60 -3.81 0.88
CA PRO A 60 1.63 -3.29 1.84
C PRO A 60 2.24 -2.07 2.57
N TYR A 61 1.45 -0.99 2.65
CA TYR A 61 1.82 0.33 3.21
C TYR A 61 3.19 0.89 2.74
N GLY A 62 3.72 0.36 1.63
CA GLY A 62 4.97 0.75 1.02
C GLY A 62 6.24 0.27 1.70
N LYS A 63 6.19 -0.51 2.79
CA LYS A 63 7.43 -0.92 3.51
C LYS A 63 8.26 -1.90 2.71
N LEU A 64 9.57 -1.65 2.66
CA LEU A 64 10.53 -2.46 1.92
C LEU A 64 11.72 -2.84 2.78
N GLU A 65 12.14 -4.09 2.64
CA GLU A 65 13.36 -4.63 3.23
C GLU A 65 14.54 -4.49 2.25
N PRO A 66 15.80 -4.43 2.72
CA PRO A 66 16.97 -4.30 1.85
C PRO A 66 17.06 -5.41 0.79
N GLU A 67 16.74 -6.67 1.16
CA GLU A 67 16.77 -7.81 0.24
C GLU A 67 15.73 -7.69 -0.88
N GLN A 68 14.60 -7.04 -0.60
CA GLN A 68 13.54 -6.79 -1.59
C GLN A 68 13.97 -5.70 -2.58
N LEU A 69 14.62 -4.65 -2.10
CA LEU A 69 15.21 -3.61 -2.95
C LEU A 69 16.32 -4.17 -3.84
N GLU A 70 17.23 -4.98 -3.30
CA GLU A 70 18.24 -5.69 -4.10
C GLU A 70 17.58 -6.56 -5.18
N TYR A 71 16.47 -7.21 -4.85
CA TYR A 71 15.72 -8.06 -5.79
C TYR A 71 15.08 -7.26 -6.90
N PHE A 72 14.53 -6.09 -6.59
CA PHE A 72 14.04 -5.18 -7.62
C PHE A 72 15.14 -4.72 -8.59
N GLY A 73 16.37 -4.52 -8.10
CA GLY A 73 17.52 -4.26 -8.97
C GLY A 73 17.85 -5.44 -9.89
N HIS A 74 17.85 -6.67 -9.35
CA HIS A 74 18.04 -7.88 -10.15
C HIS A 74 16.93 -8.10 -11.18
N LEU A 75 15.66 -7.93 -10.78
CA LEU A 75 14.51 -8.07 -11.66
C LEU A 75 14.59 -7.03 -12.79
N ALA A 76 14.92 -5.79 -12.45
CA ALA A 76 15.09 -4.72 -13.41
C ALA A 76 16.10 -5.07 -14.53
N ASP A 77 17.26 -5.62 -14.18
CA ASP A 77 18.30 -5.98 -15.15
C ASP A 77 18.02 -7.28 -15.91
N THR A 78 17.43 -8.27 -15.24
CA THR A 78 17.31 -9.64 -15.78
C THR A 78 16.05 -9.82 -16.62
N TYR A 79 14.94 -9.23 -16.19
CA TYR A 79 13.62 -9.47 -16.78
C TYR A 79 12.97 -8.19 -17.35
N SER A 80 13.47 -7.00 -17.00
CA SER A 80 12.96 -5.71 -17.50
C SER A 80 14.03 -5.03 -18.36
N ARG A 81 14.02 -3.70 -18.44
CA ARG A 81 14.96 -2.87 -19.23
C ARG A 81 15.94 -2.06 -18.36
N GLY A 82 16.29 -2.56 -17.18
CA GLY A 82 17.19 -1.88 -16.24
C GLY A 82 16.50 -0.86 -15.31
N TRP A 83 15.16 -0.78 -15.34
CA TRP A 83 14.39 0.05 -14.41
C TRP A 83 13.08 -0.58 -13.95
N GLY A 84 12.50 0.00 -12.89
CA GLY A 84 11.14 -0.21 -12.41
C GLY A 84 10.47 1.12 -12.06
N HIS A 85 9.19 1.07 -11.67
CA HIS A 85 8.38 2.26 -11.38
C HIS A 85 7.64 2.16 -10.05
N ILE A 86 7.76 3.19 -9.21
CA ILE A 86 6.91 3.38 -8.04
C ILE A 86 5.55 3.90 -8.49
N THR A 87 4.50 3.29 -7.94
CA THR A 87 3.13 3.64 -8.28
C THR A 87 2.52 4.59 -7.26
N THR A 88 1.46 5.29 -7.65
CA THR A 88 0.63 6.08 -6.72
C THR A 88 -0.08 5.26 -5.64
N ARG A 89 0.11 3.93 -5.62
CA ARG A 89 -0.38 3.02 -4.58
C ARG A 89 0.73 2.31 -3.83
N GLN A 90 1.93 2.90 -3.77
CA GLN A 90 3.09 2.37 -3.03
C GLN A 90 3.62 1.01 -3.52
N ASN A 91 3.05 0.47 -4.59
CA ASN A 91 3.58 -0.72 -5.27
C ASN A 91 4.76 -0.37 -6.17
N LEU A 92 5.45 -1.43 -6.66
CA LEU A 92 6.42 -1.38 -7.74
C LEU A 92 5.88 -2.06 -9.00
N GLN A 93 6.27 -1.57 -10.17
CA GLN A 93 5.94 -2.12 -11.47
C GLN A 93 7.18 -2.28 -12.35
N PHE A 94 7.28 -3.41 -13.02
CA PHE A 94 8.33 -3.69 -14.01
C PHE A 94 7.67 -3.99 -15.35
N HIS A 95 8.26 -3.48 -16.43
CA HIS A 95 7.71 -3.59 -17.77
C HIS A 95 8.62 -4.46 -18.64
N PHE A 96 8.10 -4.99 -19.76
CA PHE A 96 8.85 -5.79 -20.74
C PHE A 96 9.28 -7.18 -20.25
N VAL A 97 8.71 -7.64 -19.13
CA VAL A 97 8.90 -9.01 -18.64
C VAL A 97 8.26 -9.98 -19.62
N GLN A 98 9.01 -10.95 -20.14
CA GLN A 98 8.45 -11.95 -21.04
C GLN A 98 7.47 -12.85 -20.30
N LEU A 99 6.34 -13.16 -20.92
CA LEU A 99 5.26 -13.93 -20.33
C LEU A 99 5.76 -15.30 -19.80
N GLU A 100 6.65 -15.95 -20.54
CA GLU A 100 7.27 -17.24 -20.23
C GLU A 100 8.18 -17.18 -19.00
N GLN A 101 8.72 -16.00 -18.67
CA GLN A 101 9.59 -15.80 -17.51
C GLN A 101 8.80 -15.42 -16.25
N VAL A 102 7.52 -15.08 -16.37
CA VAL A 102 6.68 -14.65 -15.25
C VAL A 102 6.66 -15.67 -14.10
N PRO A 103 6.52 -17.00 -14.31
CA PRO A 103 6.56 -17.95 -13.22
C PRO A 103 7.84 -17.89 -12.40
N GLN A 104 8.98 -17.74 -13.07
CA GLN A 104 10.28 -17.62 -12.42
C GLN A 104 10.38 -16.32 -11.61
N VAL A 105 9.91 -15.20 -12.18
CA VAL A 105 9.82 -13.91 -11.46
C VAL A 105 8.93 -14.03 -10.22
N MET A 106 7.79 -14.72 -10.32
CA MET A 106 6.90 -14.95 -9.17
C MET A 106 7.59 -15.78 -8.08
N ARG A 107 8.32 -16.84 -8.45
CA ARG A 107 9.08 -17.70 -7.52
C ARG A 107 10.17 -16.93 -6.79
N GLU A 108 10.91 -16.09 -7.50
CA GLU A 108 11.99 -15.29 -6.90
C GLU A 108 11.46 -14.15 -6.03
N LEU A 109 10.35 -13.49 -6.42
CA LEU A 109 9.64 -12.53 -5.57
C LEU A 109 9.18 -13.19 -4.26
N ALA A 110 8.60 -14.38 -4.37
CA ALA A 110 8.12 -15.15 -3.23
C ALA A 110 9.28 -15.50 -2.27
N ALA A 111 10.46 -15.81 -2.81
CA ALA A 111 11.66 -16.10 -2.03
C ALA A 111 12.20 -14.89 -1.23
N VAL A 112 11.79 -13.65 -1.54
CA VAL A 112 12.08 -12.45 -0.73
C VAL A 112 10.85 -11.94 0.06
N GLY A 113 9.79 -12.76 0.13
CA GLY A 113 8.57 -12.45 0.86
C GLY A 113 7.65 -11.44 0.16
N LEU A 114 7.76 -11.30 -1.16
CA LEU A 114 6.89 -10.44 -1.96
C LEU A 114 5.89 -11.27 -2.77
N THR A 115 4.80 -10.65 -3.20
CA THR A 115 3.79 -11.30 -4.05
C THR A 115 3.22 -10.34 -5.10
N THR A 116 2.80 -10.90 -6.23
CA THR A 116 2.02 -10.19 -7.26
C THR A 116 0.54 -10.50 -7.17
N ARG A 117 0.16 -11.45 -6.32
CA ARG A 117 -1.22 -11.92 -6.20
C ARG A 117 -2.16 -10.79 -5.83
N GLU A 118 -3.26 -10.68 -6.59
CA GLU A 118 -4.30 -9.66 -6.47
C GLU A 118 -3.79 -8.21 -6.61
N ALA A 119 -2.59 -7.98 -7.13
CA ALA A 119 -2.10 -6.62 -7.39
C ALA A 119 -2.93 -5.90 -8.48
N CYS A 120 -3.55 -6.69 -9.36
CA CYS A 120 -4.43 -6.30 -10.45
C CYS A 120 -5.73 -7.12 -10.42
N GLY A 121 -6.60 -6.93 -11.42
CA GLY A 121 -7.88 -7.64 -11.49
C GLY A 121 -9.01 -6.99 -10.68
N ASP A 122 -10.10 -7.74 -10.53
CA ASP A 122 -11.31 -7.40 -9.79
C ASP A 122 -11.25 -8.02 -8.39
N THR A 123 -10.26 -7.57 -7.64
CA THR A 123 -9.84 -8.08 -6.32
C THR A 123 -9.47 -6.91 -5.40
N VAL A 124 -9.07 -7.21 -4.16
CA VAL A 124 -8.50 -6.24 -3.23
C VAL A 124 -7.08 -5.85 -3.69
N ARG A 125 -6.92 -4.59 -4.04
CA ARG A 125 -5.63 -4.00 -4.45
C ARG A 125 -4.69 -3.85 -3.26
N ASN A 126 -3.50 -3.31 -3.50
CA ASN A 126 -2.57 -3.01 -2.41
C ASN A 126 -3.26 -2.20 -1.29
N VAL A 127 -3.02 -2.61 -0.05
CA VAL A 127 -3.41 -1.88 1.15
C VAL A 127 -2.38 -0.77 1.35
N MET A 128 -2.81 0.47 1.15
CA MET A 128 -1.93 1.63 1.34
C MET A 128 -1.94 2.08 2.79
N GLY A 129 -0.87 2.75 3.20
CA GLY A 129 -0.76 3.42 4.49
C GLY A 129 -0.02 4.74 4.38
N CYS A 130 -0.23 5.63 5.34
CA CYS A 130 0.60 6.82 5.49
C CYS A 130 2.09 6.41 5.54
N HIS A 131 2.90 6.93 4.62
CA HIS A 131 4.32 6.57 4.51
C HIS A 131 5.14 7.04 5.73
N LEU A 132 4.59 7.93 6.56
CA LEU A 132 5.18 8.36 7.83
C LEU A 132 4.57 7.68 9.07
N ALA A 133 3.67 6.71 8.94
CA ALA A 133 3.00 6.07 10.09
C ALA A 133 3.98 5.36 11.05
N GLY A 134 4.08 5.79 12.31
CA GLY A 134 5.09 5.39 13.28
C GLY A 134 6.31 6.34 13.35
N ALA A 135 6.31 7.42 12.57
CA ALA A 135 7.32 8.49 12.57
C ALA A 135 6.71 9.91 12.45
N CYS A 136 5.41 10.00 12.19
CA CYS A 136 4.70 11.26 11.98
C CYS A 136 4.42 11.95 13.32
N PRO A 137 4.69 13.27 13.46
CA PRO A 137 4.40 13.98 14.71
C PRO A 137 2.90 14.17 15.00
N PHE A 138 2.05 14.01 13.99
CA PHE A 138 0.62 14.31 14.08
C PHE A 138 -0.26 13.06 14.12
N GLU A 139 0.32 11.86 14.07
CA GLU A 139 -0.49 10.64 14.09
C GLU A 139 -1.12 10.39 15.46
N ALA A 140 -2.34 9.87 15.45
CA ALA A 140 -3.00 9.42 16.67
C ALA A 140 -2.31 8.17 17.24
N PHE A 141 -1.93 7.24 16.36
CA PHE A 141 -1.20 6.00 16.64
C PHE A 141 -0.67 5.38 15.33
N ASP A 142 0.24 4.41 15.43
CA ASP A 142 0.86 3.80 14.25
C ASP A 142 -0.10 2.84 13.53
N ILE A 143 -0.49 3.19 12.30
CA ILE A 143 -1.38 2.37 11.47
C ILE A 143 -0.66 1.24 10.72
N SER A 144 0.67 1.15 10.80
CA SER A 144 1.47 0.16 10.06
C SER A 144 1.07 -1.29 10.37
N PRO A 145 0.98 -1.73 11.64
CA PRO A 145 0.56 -3.10 11.94
C PRO A 145 -0.90 -3.37 11.54
N TRP A 146 -1.76 -2.34 11.54
CA TRP A 146 -3.15 -2.44 11.09
C TRP A 146 -3.28 -2.62 9.57
N ALA A 147 -2.46 -1.91 8.80
CA ALA A 147 -2.37 -2.05 7.36
C ALA A 147 -1.80 -3.41 6.95
N GLU A 148 -0.78 -3.91 7.67
CA GLU A 148 -0.23 -5.26 7.50
C GLU A 148 -1.28 -6.33 7.82
N ALA A 149 -1.97 -6.22 8.97
CA ALA A 149 -3.05 -7.15 9.34
C ALA A 149 -4.14 -7.20 8.27
N THR A 150 -4.53 -6.04 7.74
CA THR A 150 -5.52 -5.93 6.67
C THR A 150 -5.03 -6.58 5.38
N PHE A 151 -3.76 -6.39 5.02
CA PHE A 151 -3.17 -7.06 3.85
C PHE A 151 -3.19 -8.59 4.02
N GLN A 152 -2.74 -9.11 5.17
CA GLN A 152 -2.70 -10.54 5.46
C GLN A 152 -4.11 -11.15 5.47
N HIS A 153 -5.08 -10.44 6.05
CA HIS A 153 -6.48 -10.89 6.11
C HIS A 153 -7.12 -11.02 4.73
N PHE A 154 -6.86 -10.07 3.83
CA PHE A 154 -7.52 -10.03 2.52
C PHE A 154 -6.78 -10.79 1.41
N LEU A 155 -5.49 -11.06 1.56
CA LEU A 155 -4.75 -11.87 0.60
C LEU A 155 -5.30 -13.30 0.58
N HIS A 156 -5.67 -13.80 -0.60
CA HIS A 156 -6.36 -15.09 -0.77
C HIS A 156 -7.74 -15.20 -0.11
N HIS A 157 -8.30 -14.10 0.41
CA HIS A 157 -9.59 -14.14 1.08
C HIS A 157 -10.69 -14.55 0.09
N PRO A 158 -11.59 -15.51 0.41
CA PRO A 158 -12.55 -16.08 -0.54
C PRO A 158 -13.45 -15.02 -1.18
N PHE A 159 -13.92 -14.06 -0.38
CA PHE A 159 -14.78 -12.98 -0.87
C PHE A 159 -14.02 -11.93 -1.72
N GLY A 160 -12.69 -11.91 -1.66
CA GLY A 160 -11.83 -10.96 -2.38
C GLY A 160 -11.42 -11.41 -3.80
N GLN A 161 -11.72 -12.65 -4.20
CA GLN A 161 -11.17 -13.23 -5.44
C GLN A 161 -11.91 -12.84 -6.72
N ARG A 162 -13.19 -12.45 -6.62
CA ARG A 162 -14.06 -12.18 -7.79
C ARG A 162 -15.09 -11.08 -7.49
N LEU A 163 -14.60 -9.91 -7.13
CA LEU A 163 -15.42 -8.74 -6.87
C LEU A 163 -16.06 -8.20 -8.17
N PRO A 164 -17.11 -7.36 -8.08
CA PRO A 164 -17.67 -6.68 -9.24
C PRO A 164 -16.66 -5.78 -9.97
N ARG A 165 -15.73 -5.18 -9.21
CA ARG A 165 -14.60 -4.41 -9.74
C ARG A 165 -13.48 -4.30 -8.68
N LYS A 166 -12.32 -3.75 -9.06
CA LYS A 166 -11.21 -3.41 -8.14
C LYS A 166 -11.70 -2.72 -6.84
N PHE A 167 -11.14 -3.16 -5.71
CA PHE A 167 -11.42 -2.63 -4.38
C PHE A 167 -10.14 -2.10 -3.75
N LYS A 168 -10.15 -0.87 -3.23
CA LYS A 168 -8.98 -0.17 -2.71
C LYS A 168 -9.17 0.18 -1.24
N ILE A 169 -8.16 -0.15 -0.44
CA ILE A 169 -8.11 0.12 1.00
C ILE A 169 -6.91 1.02 1.29
N ASN A 170 -7.11 2.08 2.06
CA ASN A 170 -6.10 3.08 2.38
C ASN A 170 -6.18 3.46 3.87
N PHE A 171 -5.02 3.55 4.53
CA PHE A 171 -4.87 3.95 5.93
C PHE A 171 -4.14 5.29 6.08
N SER A 172 -4.60 6.11 7.02
CA SER A 172 -3.96 7.36 7.43
C SER A 172 -3.84 7.40 8.96
N GLY A 173 -2.71 7.87 9.47
CA GLY A 173 -2.46 7.97 10.92
C GLY A 173 -3.13 9.18 11.58
N CYS A 174 -3.66 10.13 10.80
CA CYS A 174 -4.35 11.33 11.29
C CYS A 174 -5.19 11.98 10.20
N GLU A 175 -5.96 13.01 10.58
CA GLU A 175 -6.88 13.76 9.74
C GLU A 175 -6.22 14.49 8.56
N THR A 176 -4.91 14.73 8.63
CA THR A 176 -4.10 15.23 7.52
C THR A 176 -4.24 14.37 6.24
N ASP A 177 -4.59 13.10 6.40
CA ASP A 177 -4.91 12.15 5.34
C ASP A 177 -3.82 11.98 4.27
N CYS A 178 -2.55 11.94 4.68
CA CYS A 178 -1.41 11.65 3.79
C CYS A 178 -1.57 10.31 3.04
N GLY A 179 -2.29 9.34 3.63
CA GLY A 179 -2.61 8.05 3.01
C GLY A 179 -3.75 8.10 1.99
N GLN A 180 -4.43 9.24 1.82
CA GLN A 180 -5.57 9.46 0.90
C GLN A 180 -6.77 8.53 1.18
N ALA A 181 -7.08 8.25 2.44
CA ALA A 181 -8.20 7.43 2.88
C ALA A 181 -9.55 7.93 2.29
N MET A 182 -9.79 9.24 2.22
CA MET A 182 -11.11 9.80 1.84
C MET A 182 -11.51 9.63 0.36
N PHE A 183 -10.68 9.01 -0.48
CA PHE A 183 -10.94 8.84 -1.92
C PHE A 183 -10.85 7.38 -2.42
N ASN A 184 -10.94 6.41 -1.51
CA ASN A 184 -10.85 4.98 -1.82
C ASN A 184 -12.14 4.23 -1.47
N ASP A 185 -12.26 2.98 -1.93
CA ASP A 185 -13.46 2.18 -1.65
C ASP A 185 -13.63 1.99 -0.13
N VAL A 186 -12.51 1.82 0.58
CA VAL A 186 -12.41 1.94 2.04
C VAL A 186 -11.25 2.86 2.41
N GLY A 187 -11.55 3.87 3.23
CA GLY A 187 -10.58 4.72 3.88
C GLY A 187 -10.61 4.53 5.39
N VAL A 188 -9.45 4.43 6.02
CA VAL A 188 -9.34 4.31 7.48
C VAL A 188 -8.44 5.43 7.98
N ILE A 189 -8.96 6.28 8.85
CA ILE A 189 -8.20 7.33 9.52
C ILE A 189 -8.13 7.00 11.00
N ALA A 190 -6.92 6.90 11.57
CA ALA A 190 -6.75 6.76 13.00
C ALA A 190 -7.30 8.00 13.72
N ALA A 191 -8.13 7.76 14.74
CA ALA A 191 -8.89 8.77 15.46
C ALA A 191 -8.88 8.47 16.95
N THR A 192 -9.19 9.49 17.74
CA THR A 192 -9.38 9.37 19.19
C THR A 192 -10.72 9.98 19.58
N ARG A 193 -11.37 9.41 20.59
CA ARG A 193 -12.54 10.02 21.23
C ARG A 193 -12.36 10.05 22.75
N THR A 194 -13.03 10.97 23.41
CA THR A 194 -13.16 10.95 24.87
C THR A 194 -14.42 10.16 25.22
N THR A 195 -14.29 9.12 26.03
CA THR A 195 -15.43 8.33 26.53
C THR A 195 -16.26 9.12 27.54
N GLU A 196 -17.44 8.60 27.88
CA GLU A 196 -18.27 9.18 28.97
C GLU A 196 -17.54 9.15 30.33
N SER A 197 -16.61 8.21 30.54
CA SER A 197 -15.75 8.14 31.72
C SER A 197 -14.60 9.16 31.71
N GLY A 198 -14.43 9.93 30.63
CA GLY A 198 -13.34 10.91 30.47
C GLY A 198 -12.02 10.32 29.99
N GLU A 199 -11.99 9.05 29.61
CA GLU A 199 -10.79 8.36 29.11
C GLU A 199 -10.61 8.61 27.60
N LEU A 200 -9.36 8.72 27.16
CA LEU A 200 -9.04 8.84 25.74
C LEU A 200 -9.00 7.44 25.11
N GLU A 201 -9.96 7.16 24.25
CA GLU A 201 -10.04 5.92 23.49
C GLU A 201 -9.48 6.12 22.07
N GLN A 202 -8.61 5.22 21.65
CA GLN A 202 -8.06 5.17 20.30
C GLN A 202 -8.89 4.22 19.43
N GLY A 203 -9.18 4.64 18.21
CA GLY A 203 -9.91 3.84 17.22
C GLY A 203 -9.79 4.47 15.84
N PHE A 204 -10.84 4.36 15.04
CA PHE A 204 -10.78 4.76 13.65
C PHE A 204 -12.03 5.51 13.22
N ARG A 205 -11.86 6.39 12.24
CA ARG A 205 -12.96 6.87 11.41
C ARG A 205 -12.88 6.19 10.05
N VAL A 206 -13.88 5.36 9.75
CA VAL A 206 -13.95 4.58 8.51
C VAL A 206 -14.79 5.31 7.48
N TYR A 207 -14.27 5.41 6.26
CA TYR A 207 -14.92 6.02 5.11
C TYR A 207 -15.16 4.98 4.01
N VAL A 208 -16.26 5.13 3.27
CA VAL A 208 -16.72 4.16 2.30
C VAL A 208 -17.07 4.83 0.97
N GLY A 209 -16.70 4.20 -0.14
CA GLY A 209 -17.25 4.54 -1.46
C GLY A 209 -16.58 5.68 -2.22
N GLY A 210 -15.35 6.05 -1.87
CA GLY A 210 -14.60 7.06 -2.61
C GLY A 210 -14.07 6.58 -3.96
N GLY A 211 -13.79 7.52 -4.87
CA GLY A 211 -13.00 7.19 -6.05
C GLY A 211 -12.83 8.29 -7.10
N LEU A 212 -11.58 8.64 -7.37
CA LEU A 212 -11.10 9.62 -8.37
C LEU A 212 -11.15 9.11 -9.83
N GLY A 213 -12.15 8.32 -10.20
CA GLY A 213 -12.33 7.91 -11.60
C GLY A 213 -12.83 9.07 -12.46
N ALA A 214 -13.25 8.79 -13.70
CA ALA A 214 -13.85 9.79 -14.60
C ALA A 214 -15.00 10.60 -13.95
N ASN A 215 -15.77 9.96 -13.05
CA ASN A 215 -16.76 10.63 -12.20
C ASN A 215 -16.24 10.63 -10.75
N PRO A 216 -15.58 11.68 -10.23
CA PRO A 216 -15.03 11.68 -8.87
C PRO A 216 -16.15 11.64 -7.83
N HIS A 217 -15.97 10.87 -6.76
CA HIS A 217 -16.87 10.84 -5.60
C HIS A 217 -16.02 10.88 -4.32
N PRO A 218 -16.33 11.75 -3.35
CA PRO A 218 -15.75 11.65 -2.01
C PRO A 218 -16.28 10.40 -1.30
N ALA A 219 -15.47 9.82 -0.43
CA ALA A 219 -15.95 8.74 0.46
C ALA A 219 -16.84 9.33 1.57
N MET A 220 -17.80 8.54 2.05
CA MET A 220 -18.73 8.92 3.11
C MET A 220 -18.34 8.23 4.41
N ALA A 221 -18.41 8.93 5.54
CA ALA A 221 -18.09 8.36 6.85
C ALA A 221 -19.14 7.30 7.22
N LEU A 222 -18.68 6.08 7.55
CA LEU A 222 -19.56 4.96 7.92
C LEU A 222 -20.23 5.18 9.27
N GLU A 223 -19.49 5.71 10.24
CA GLU A 223 -19.92 6.08 11.58
C GLU A 223 -18.90 7.08 12.13
N ASP A 224 -19.19 7.72 13.25
CA ASP A 224 -18.30 8.72 13.84
C ASP A 224 -17.01 8.10 14.40
N PHE A 225 -17.10 6.87 14.92
CA PHE A 225 -15.99 6.15 15.53
C PHE A 225 -16.18 4.64 15.48
N THR A 226 -15.17 3.93 14.99
CA THR A 226 -15.05 2.47 14.98
C THR A 226 -13.96 2.06 15.97
N ALA A 227 -14.28 1.21 16.94
CA ALA A 227 -13.31 0.69 17.90
C ALA A 227 -12.22 -0.16 17.21
N LYS A 228 -11.06 -0.32 17.86
CA LYS A 228 -9.92 -1.07 17.30
C LYS A 228 -10.31 -2.53 16.98
N GLU A 229 -11.08 -3.14 17.86
CA GLU A 229 -11.55 -4.54 17.77
C GLU A 229 -12.52 -4.77 16.60
N ASP A 230 -13.20 -3.71 16.17
CA ASP A 230 -14.22 -3.75 15.12
C ASP A 230 -13.67 -3.41 13.73
N LEU A 231 -12.41 -2.98 13.61
CA LEU A 231 -11.88 -2.48 12.34
C LEU A 231 -11.89 -3.54 11.23
N LEU A 232 -11.26 -4.71 11.47
CA LEU A 232 -11.19 -5.77 10.46
C LEU A 232 -12.59 -6.30 10.08
N PRO A 233 -13.50 -6.59 11.04
CA PRO A 233 -14.89 -6.89 10.74
C PRO A 233 -15.58 -5.80 9.90
N THR A 234 -15.32 -4.53 10.19
CA THR A 234 -15.90 -3.41 9.43
C THR A 234 -15.43 -3.42 7.97
N ILE A 235 -14.12 -3.54 7.73
CA ILE A 235 -13.57 -3.57 6.37
C ILE A 235 -14.09 -4.77 5.59
N GLU A 236 -14.15 -5.95 6.22
CA GLU A 236 -14.67 -7.16 5.57
C GLU A 236 -16.16 -7.05 5.25
N SER A 237 -16.94 -6.46 6.15
CA SER A 237 -18.38 -6.22 5.92
C SER A 237 -18.62 -5.33 4.71
N ILE A 238 -17.81 -4.27 4.54
CA ILE A 238 -17.87 -3.41 3.36
C ILE A 238 -17.56 -4.20 2.09
N LEU A 239 -16.54 -5.06 2.12
CA LEU A 239 -16.18 -5.91 0.98
C LEU A 239 -17.28 -6.90 0.63
N ARG A 240 -17.88 -7.58 1.62
CA ARG A 240 -18.99 -8.53 1.43
C ARG A 240 -20.23 -7.84 0.86
N VAL A 241 -20.59 -6.68 1.39
CA VAL A 241 -21.70 -5.89 0.84
C VAL A 241 -21.42 -5.50 -0.61
N PHE A 242 -20.20 -5.05 -0.92
CA PHE A 242 -19.82 -4.73 -2.29
C PHE A 242 -19.92 -5.95 -3.22
N GLU A 243 -19.44 -7.11 -2.78
CA GLU A 243 -19.54 -8.37 -3.53
C GLU A 243 -20.98 -8.72 -3.89
N GLN A 244 -21.91 -8.56 -2.93
CA GLN A 244 -23.33 -8.87 -3.06
C GLN A 244 -24.09 -7.88 -3.94
N VAL A 245 -23.86 -6.57 -3.78
CA VAL A 245 -24.68 -5.53 -4.41
C VAL A 245 -24.06 -4.89 -5.65
N GLY A 246 -22.77 -5.08 -5.87
CA GLY A 246 -22.06 -4.37 -6.94
C GLY A 246 -22.44 -4.87 -8.34
N ASN A 247 -22.54 -3.91 -9.28
CA ASN A 247 -22.92 -4.20 -10.66
C ASN A 247 -21.85 -5.01 -11.40
N ARG A 248 -22.21 -6.20 -11.89
CA ARG A 248 -21.34 -7.07 -12.70
C ARG A 248 -21.58 -6.99 -14.22
N LYS A 249 -22.62 -6.26 -14.66
CA LYS A 249 -23.00 -6.12 -16.07
C LYS A 249 -22.22 -5.01 -16.76
N ASN A 250 -22.18 -3.81 -16.16
CA ASN A 250 -21.51 -2.65 -16.75
C ASN A 250 -20.22 -2.32 -15.99
N LYS A 251 -19.07 -2.67 -16.57
CA LYS A 251 -17.74 -2.44 -15.98
C LYS A 251 -17.43 -0.96 -15.68
N LEU A 252 -18.04 -0.01 -16.38
CA LEU A 252 -17.86 1.43 -16.12
C LEU A 252 -18.61 1.89 -14.87
N ARG A 253 -19.70 1.20 -14.51
CA ARG A 253 -20.54 1.47 -13.32
C ARG A 253 -20.47 0.34 -12.28
N ALA A 254 -19.33 -0.34 -12.17
CA ALA A 254 -19.14 -1.53 -11.32
C ALA A 254 -18.39 -1.30 -9.99
N ARG A 255 -17.90 -0.07 -9.73
CA ARG A 255 -17.22 0.29 -8.46
C ARG A 255 -18.24 0.53 -7.34
N LEU A 256 -17.82 0.36 -6.08
CA LEU A 256 -18.66 0.51 -4.89
C LEU A 256 -19.44 1.83 -4.85
N LYS A 257 -18.80 2.94 -5.24
CA LYS A 257 -19.46 4.26 -5.31
C LYS A 257 -20.77 4.27 -6.12
N TRP A 258 -20.86 3.45 -7.17
CA TRP A 258 -22.07 3.37 -8.00
C TRP A 258 -23.17 2.56 -7.32
N ALA A 259 -22.80 1.56 -6.52
CA ALA A 259 -23.78 0.83 -5.70
C ALA A 259 -24.37 1.78 -4.64
N ILE A 260 -23.55 2.64 -4.03
CA ILE A 260 -24.00 3.68 -3.10
C ILE A 260 -24.91 4.69 -3.81
N GLU A 261 -24.53 5.20 -4.99
CA GLU A 261 -25.37 6.11 -5.78
C GLU A 261 -26.73 5.50 -6.14
N THR A 262 -26.75 4.20 -6.45
CA THR A 262 -27.98 3.52 -6.91
C THR A 262 -28.91 3.15 -5.74
N MET A 263 -28.35 2.69 -4.62
CA MET A 263 -29.14 2.17 -3.49
C MET A 263 -29.37 3.18 -2.37
N GLY A 264 -28.61 4.28 -2.35
CA GLY A 264 -28.55 5.21 -1.23
C GLY A 264 -27.51 4.80 -0.19
N PHE A 265 -26.84 5.78 0.41
CA PHE A 265 -25.82 5.53 1.44
C PHE A 265 -26.40 4.87 2.68
N ASP A 266 -27.55 5.33 3.17
CA ASP A 266 -28.18 4.81 4.39
C ASP A 266 -28.47 3.31 4.30
N VAL A 267 -28.95 2.86 3.13
CA VAL A 267 -29.21 1.43 2.86
C VAL A 267 -27.91 0.62 2.85
N ILE A 268 -26.84 1.16 2.27
CA ILE A 268 -25.53 0.50 2.25
C ILE A 268 -24.92 0.47 3.65
N GLN A 269 -24.99 1.57 4.39
CA GLN A 269 -24.52 1.68 5.77
C GLN A 269 -25.23 0.67 6.67
N GLU A 270 -26.57 0.58 6.63
CA GLU A 270 -27.35 -0.39 7.39
C GLU A 270 -26.90 -1.83 7.08
N ARG A 271 -26.74 -2.18 5.80
CA ARG A 271 -26.26 -3.50 5.38
C ARG A 271 -24.85 -3.82 5.88
N ILE A 272 -23.94 -2.84 5.86
CA ILE A 272 -22.58 -2.99 6.38
C ILE A 272 -22.62 -3.27 7.88
N LEU A 273 -23.35 -2.45 8.64
CA LEU A 273 -23.44 -2.60 10.09
C LEU A 273 -24.15 -3.90 10.50
N ALA A 274 -25.18 -4.32 9.76
CA ALA A 274 -25.84 -5.61 9.95
C ALA A 274 -24.89 -6.78 9.67
N THR A 275 -24.11 -6.71 8.58
CA THR A 275 -23.11 -7.73 8.24
C THR A 275 -22.02 -7.82 9.30
N ARG A 276 -21.53 -6.67 9.80
CA ARG A 276 -20.50 -6.60 10.85
C ARG A 276 -20.90 -7.36 12.10
N LYS A 277 -22.14 -7.21 12.56
CA LYS A 277 -22.66 -7.91 13.75
C LYS A 277 -22.64 -9.43 13.61
N LEU A 278 -22.70 -9.96 12.39
CA LEU A 278 -22.70 -11.39 12.12
C LEU A 278 -21.27 -11.98 11.97
N LEU A 279 -20.26 -11.13 11.74
CA LEU A 279 -18.90 -11.61 11.46
C LEU A 279 -18.24 -12.36 12.61
N PRO A 280 -18.37 -11.93 13.89
CA PRO A 280 -17.84 -12.69 15.02
C PRO A 280 -18.31 -14.15 15.04
N ALA A 281 -19.52 -14.43 14.55
CA ALA A 281 -20.07 -15.78 14.44
C ALA A 281 -19.70 -16.51 13.13
N SER A 282 -19.12 -15.82 12.13
CA SER A 282 -18.91 -16.33 10.77
C SER A 282 -17.55 -17.01 10.53
N SER A 283 -16.71 -17.13 11.56
CA SER A 283 -15.34 -17.72 11.56
C SER A 283 -14.26 -17.02 10.71
N SER A 284 -14.60 -16.14 9.77
CA SER A 284 -13.59 -15.42 8.96
C SER A 284 -12.77 -14.44 9.79
N TRP A 285 -13.39 -13.76 10.75
CA TRP A 285 -12.70 -13.02 11.80
C TRP A 285 -13.59 -12.95 13.04
N PRO A 286 -13.18 -13.53 14.19
CA PRO A 286 -14.00 -13.54 15.41
C PRO A 286 -14.12 -12.18 16.10
N GLY A 287 -13.41 -11.15 15.61
CA GLY A 287 -13.27 -9.84 16.25
C GLY A 287 -11.97 -9.73 17.06
N GLY A 288 -11.75 -8.56 17.66
CA GLY A 288 -10.58 -8.31 18.51
C GLY A 288 -9.36 -7.79 17.75
N ILE A 289 -8.30 -7.52 18.52
CA ILE A 289 -7.05 -6.97 18.01
C ILE A 289 -6.29 -8.04 17.21
N PRO A 290 -5.91 -7.78 15.94
CA PRO A 290 -5.10 -8.71 15.17
C PRO A 290 -3.79 -9.07 15.88
N GLU A 291 -3.38 -10.34 15.81
CA GLU A 291 -2.19 -10.85 16.51
C GLU A 291 -0.93 -10.04 16.19
N ILE A 292 -0.77 -9.61 14.93
CA ILE A 292 0.37 -8.80 14.52
C ILE A 292 0.37 -7.41 15.17
N VAL A 293 -0.80 -6.81 15.39
CA VAL A 293 -0.96 -5.54 16.11
C VAL A 293 -0.61 -5.74 17.58
N ALA A 294 -1.11 -6.81 18.20
CA ALA A 294 -0.79 -7.14 19.59
C ALA A 294 0.72 -7.39 19.80
N LYS A 295 1.40 -8.03 18.84
CA LYS A 295 2.84 -8.32 18.90
C LYS A 295 3.73 -7.10 18.64
N GLN A 296 3.41 -6.31 17.61
CA GLN A 296 4.24 -5.17 17.22
C GLN A 296 3.95 -3.92 18.06
N GLY A 297 2.71 -3.79 18.55
CA GLY A 297 2.20 -2.56 19.16
C GLY A 297 1.90 -1.50 18.10
N ASP A 298 0.97 -0.61 18.43
CA ASP A 298 0.59 0.52 17.58
C ASP A 298 0.86 1.87 18.25
N ALA A 299 1.75 1.90 19.25
CA ALA A 299 2.06 3.14 19.97
C ALA A 299 2.46 4.27 18.99
N PRO A 300 1.94 5.50 19.17
CA PRO A 300 2.33 6.63 18.32
C PRO A 300 3.83 6.88 18.43
N ALA A 301 4.42 7.51 17.41
CA ALA A 301 5.79 8.02 17.46
C ALA A 301 6.04 8.85 18.73
N GLY A 302 5.04 9.66 19.11
CA GLY A 302 5.03 10.52 20.30
C GLY A 302 5.51 11.95 20.01
N ARG A 303 5.53 12.79 21.05
CA ARG A 303 5.91 14.21 20.95
C ARG A 303 6.99 14.61 21.97
N ARG A 304 8.17 15.00 21.51
CA ARG A 304 9.17 15.76 22.29
C ARG A 304 8.73 17.22 22.34
N SER A 305 9.02 17.84 23.48
CA SER A 305 8.70 19.23 23.78
C SER A 305 9.68 20.25 23.17
N ASP A 306 10.83 19.80 22.67
CA ASP A 306 11.95 20.65 22.25
C ASP A 306 12.15 20.73 20.73
N VAL A 307 11.26 20.12 19.93
CA VAL A 307 11.33 20.13 18.46
C VAL A 307 10.03 20.71 17.90
N GLU A 308 10.16 21.71 17.03
CA GLU A 308 9.02 22.17 16.22
C GLU A 308 8.76 21.16 15.09
N PRO A 309 7.60 20.50 15.04
CA PRO A 309 7.32 19.51 14.01
C PRO A 309 7.25 20.16 12.63
N THR A 310 7.82 19.50 11.62
CA THR A 310 7.61 19.88 10.22
C THR A 310 6.12 19.82 9.91
N PRO A 311 5.49 20.94 9.47
CA PRO A 311 4.09 20.93 9.07
C PRO A 311 3.86 19.93 7.94
N MET A 312 2.81 19.12 8.04
CA MET A 312 2.46 18.11 7.05
C MET A 312 1.00 18.24 6.63
N GLY A 313 0.73 18.03 5.34
CA GLY A 313 -0.63 17.91 4.82
C GLY A 313 -0.83 18.39 3.41
N GLN A 314 -2.07 18.20 2.94
CA GLN A 314 -2.49 18.79 1.68
C GLN A 314 -2.60 20.30 1.82
N GLY A 315 -2.02 21.03 0.86
CA GLY A 315 -2.00 22.49 0.87
C GLY A 315 -0.96 23.11 1.80
N THR A 316 -0.17 22.32 2.54
CA THR A 316 0.93 22.83 3.35
C THR A 316 2.06 23.33 2.43
N PRO A 317 2.40 24.63 2.46
CA PRO A 317 3.46 25.17 1.62
C PRO A 317 4.84 24.73 2.13
N VAL A 318 5.73 24.42 1.20
CA VAL A 318 7.14 24.14 1.47
C VAL A 318 7.95 25.38 1.08
N ALA A 319 8.66 25.97 2.04
CA ALA A 319 9.48 27.16 1.81
C ALA A 319 10.95 26.76 1.68
N ILE A 320 11.49 26.80 0.47
CA ILE A 320 12.91 26.54 0.21
C ILE A 320 13.67 27.85 0.39
N ARG A 321 14.44 27.96 1.48
CA ARG A 321 15.20 29.15 1.87
C ARG A 321 16.70 28.92 1.80
N GLY A 322 17.12 27.66 1.84
CA GLY A 322 18.51 27.24 1.76
C GLY A 322 19.26 27.82 0.57
N THR A 323 20.52 28.17 0.81
CA THR A 323 21.43 28.72 -0.22
C THR A 323 22.29 27.64 -0.84
N THR A 324 22.60 26.58 -0.07
CA THR A 324 23.34 25.41 -0.56
C THR A 324 22.39 24.32 -1.06
N ALA A 325 22.91 23.38 -1.85
CA ALA A 325 22.11 22.25 -2.34
C ALA A 325 21.59 21.35 -1.19
N TYR A 326 22.41 21.13 -0.17
CA TYR A 326 22.03 20.41 1.04
C TYR A 326 20.89 21.13 1.81
N GLU A 327 21.02 22.43 2.05
CA GLU A 327 19.99 23.20 2.76
C GLU A 327 18.66 23.19 2.00
N ARG A 328 18.70 23.35 0.66
CA ARG A 328 17.48 23.29 -0.17
C ARG A 328 16.82 21.91 -0.13
N TRP A 329 17.61 20.84 -0.19
CA TRP A 329 17.10 19.48 -0.02
C TRP A 329 16.52 19.29 1.38
N GLN A 330 17.19 19.81 2.41
CA GLN A 330 16.74 19.71 3.79
C GLN A 330 15.40 20.41 4.01
N ASP A 331 15.22 21.61 3.46
CA ASP A 331 13.97 22.37 3.53
C ASP A 331 12.79 21.64 2.86
N ALA A 332 13.05 20.91 1.77
CA ALA A 332 12.01 20.29 0.95
C ALA A 332 11.72 18.83 1.33
N ASN A 333 12.74 18.06 1.68
CA ASN A 333 12.65 16.61 1.76
C ASN A 333 12.76 16.05 3.18
N VAL A 334 13.18 16.85 4.16
CA VAL A 334 13.33 16.38 5.54
C VAL A 334 12.11 16.74 6.37
N VAL A 335 11.49 15.71 6.93
CA VAL A 335 10.39 15.81 7.88
C VAL A 335 10.95 15.51 9.26
N ARG A 336 10.78 16.46 10.18
CA ARG A 336 11.12 16.31 11.59
C ARG A 336 9.84 16.16 12.37
N GLY A 337 9.62 14.98 12.92
CA GLY A 337 8.59 14.79 13.91
C GLY A 337 9.11 14.96 15.33
N THR A 338 8.27 14.61 16.29
CA THR A 338 8.50 15.00 17.67
C THR A 338 8.99 13.87 18.57
N ALA A 339 8.82 12.55 18.39
CA ALA A 339 9.56 11.54 19.20
C ALA A 339 9.83 10.18 18.52
N LYS A 340 10.93 9.50 18.92
CA LYS A 340 11.54 8.27 18.32
C LYS A 340 11.93 8.39 16.83
N GLY A 341 13.19 8.73 16.53
CA GLY A 341 13.74 8.59 15.17
C GLY A 341 12.91 9.31 14.09
N THR A 342 12.33 10.45 14.44
CA THR A 342 11.32 11.16 13.64
C THR A 342 11.88 12.00 12.53
N VAL A 343 13.19 12.00 12.36
CA VAL A 343 13.77 12.53 11.15
C VAL A 343 13.48 11.51 10.06
N SER A 344 12.69 11.94 9.09
CA SER A 344 12.42 11.19 7.87
C SER A 344 12.88 12.03 6.70
N ALA A 345 13.37 11.40 5.64
CA ALA A 345 13.84 12.12 4.48
C ALA A 345 13.42 11.43 3.19
N TYR A 346 12.87 12.20 2.25
CA TYR A 346 12.47 11.67 0.95
C TYR A 346 13.67 11.50 0.02
N ALA A 347 13.71 10.33 -0.62
CA ALA A 347 14.54 10.09 -1.80
C ALA A 347 13.67 10.30 -3.04
N TYR A 348 13.99 11.36 -3.79
CA TYR A 348 13.24 11.79 -4.96
C TYR A 348 13.40 10.79 -6.10
N ALA A 349 12.29 10.47 -6.75
CA ALA A 349 12.24 9.61 -7.92
C ALA A 349 11.45 10.32 -9.02
N ARG A 350 12.15 10.75 -10.07
CA ARG A 350 11.52 11.46 -11.18
C ARG A 350 10.46 10.59 -11.84
N LEU A 351 9.19 11.00 -11.75
CA LEU A 351 8.02 10.26 -12.26
C LEU A 351 7.84 8.85 -11.63
N GLY A 352 8.57 8.55 -10.55
CA GLY A 352 8.63 7.23 -9.94
C GLY A 352 9.58 6.24 -10.62
N ASP A 353 10.41 6.66 -11.57
CA ASP A 353 11.33 5.78 -12.30
C ASP A 353 12.58 5.50 -11.45
N ILE A 354 12.89 4.21 -11.24
CA ILE A 354 14.01 3.75 -10.43
C ILE A 354 14.88 2.80 -11.25
N THR A 355 16.15 3.12 -11.42
CA THR A 355 17.14 2.25 -12.07
C THR A 355 17.55 1.09 -11.17
N SER A 356 18.09 0.02 -11.75
CA SER A 356 18.60 -1.12 -11.00
C SER A 356 19.70 -0.75 -10.00
N ASP A 357 20.57 0.20 -10.35
CA ASP A 357 21.62 0.71 -9.46
C ASP A 357 21.06 1.55 -8.31
N GLN A 358 20.03 2.37 -8.57
CA GLN A 358 19.32 3.09 -7.50
C GLN A 358 18.67 2.12 -6.51
N PHE A 359 18.03 1.03 -6.98
CA PHE A 359 17.48 0.00 -6.09
C PHE A 359 18.55 -0.60 -5.16
N ARG A 360 19.71 -0.98 -5.72
CA ARG A 360 20.83 -1.52 -4.94
C ARG A 360 21.40 -0.50 -3.95
N ALA A 361 21.52 0.75 -4.36
CA ALA A 361 22.03 1.82 -3.52
C ALA A 361 21.07 2.11 -2.36
N LEU A 362 19.76 2.16 -2.60
CA LEU A 362 18.75 2.31 -1.54
C LEU A 362 18.85 1.18 -0.52
N ALA A 363 19.03 -0.07 -0.97
CA ALA A 363 19.22 -1.22 -0.08
C ALA A 363 20.49 -1.09 0.79
N SER A 364 21.61 -0.67 0.19
CA SER A 364 22.87 -0.44 0.90
C SER A 364 22.74 0.70 1.92
N ILE A 365 22.14 1.84 1.54
CA ILE A 365 21.88 2.96 2.45
C ILE A 365 21.01 2.52 3.62
N GLN A 366 19.92 1.79 3.34
CA GLN A 366 19.01 1.28 4.36
C GLN A 366 19.74 0.42 5.40
N ARG A 367 20.57 -0.52 4.93
CA ARG A 367 21.32 -1.44 5.78
C ARG A 367 22.40 -0.75 6.60
N GLU A 368 23.16 0.15 5.98
CA GLU A 368 24.29 0.82 6.63
C GLU A 368 23.84 1.84 7.68
N LEU A 369 22.75 2.56 7.42
CA LEU A 369 22.21 3.56 8.34
C LEU A 369 21.18 2.98 9.33
N GLY A 370 20.78 1.72 9.17
CA GLY A 370 19.80 1.07 10.05
C GLY A 370 18.40 1.67 9.95
N LEU A 371 17.99 2.05 8.74
CA LEU A 371 16.75 2.82 8.50
C LEU A 371 15.62 1.94 7.97
N GLU A 372 14.39 2.44 8.09
CA GLU A 372 13.25 1.86 7.38
C GLU A 372 13.01 2.63 6.07
N VAL A 373 12.72 1.91 4.98
CA VAL A 373 12.36 2.51 3.68
C VAL A 373 10.90 2.23 3.38
N ARG A 374 10.17 3.28 2.95
CA ARG A 374 8.81 3.14 2.40
C ARG A 374 8.65 3.79 1.04
N ALA A 375 7.93 3.13 0.13
CA ALA A 375 7.38 3.74 -1.07
C ALA A 375 6.19 4.65 -0.71
N THR A 376 6.08 5.78 -1.39
CA THR A 376 5.04 6.80 -1.13
C THR A 376 3.99 6.82 -2.24
N ASN A 377 2.80 7.35 -1.94
CA ASN A 377 1.75 7.57 -2.93
C ASN A 377 2.06 8.73 -3.90
N ARG A 378 3.10 9.50 -3.63
CA ARG A 378 3.69 10.51 -4.53
C ARG A 378 4.82 9.95 -5.39
N GLN A 379 4.97 8.63 -5.43
CA GLN A 379 5.94 7.92 -6.28
C GLN A 379 7.40 8.21 -5.92
N ASN A 380 7.69 8.46 -4.63
CA ASN A 380 9.04 8.59 -4.08
C ASN A 380 9.31 7.46 -3.08
N PHE A 381 10.54 7.40 -2.56
CA PHE A 381 10.82 6.68 -1.31
C PHE A 381 10.97 7.65 -0.14
N VAL A 382 10.74 7.16 1.08
CA VAL A 382 11.06 7.87 2.32
C VAL A 382 11.90 6.96 3.21
N PHE A 383 13.00 7.50 3.72
CA PHE A 383 13.79 6.90 4.78
C PHE A 383 13.26 7.39 6.12
N ARG A 384 13.16 6.48 7.10
CA ARG A 384 12.65 6.75 8.44
C ARG A 384 13.59 6.20 9.50
N GLY A 385 13.46 6.72 10.71
CA GLY A 385 14.31 6.31 11.83
C GLY A 385 15.66 7.03 11.83
N LEU A 386 15.79 8.14 11.10
CA LEU A 386 17.05 8.89 11.04
C LEU A 386 17.29 9.63 12.36
N SER A 387 18.57 9.81 12.69
CA SER A 387 19.02 10.88 13.56
C SER A 387 19.42 12.12 12.74
N GLU A 388 19.45 13.30 13.37
CA GLU A 388 19.93 14.54 12.72
C GLU A 388 21.37 14.40 12.21
N GLN A 389 22.22 13.64 12.91
CA GLN A 389 23.61 13.43 12.51
C GLN A 389 23.74 12.56 11.25
N GLN A 390 22.74 11.74 10.93
CA GLN A 390 22.73 10.90 9.74
C GLN A 390 22.34 11.67 8.47
N LEU A 391 21.72 12.85 8.58
CA LEU A 391 21.21 13.61 7.42
C LEU A 391 22.29 13.98 6.39
N PRO A 392 23.48 14.51 6.76
CA PRO A 392 24.52 14.81 5.77
C PRO A 392 25.00 13.55 5.03
N THR A 393 25.09 12.42 5.74
CA THR A 393 25.50 11.14 5.15
C THR A 393 24.43 10.63 4.19
N LEU A 394 23.15 10.66 4.58
CA LEU A 394 22.06 10.27 3.70
C LEU A 394 22.03 11.15 2.45
N TYR A 395 22.13 12.48 2.60
CA TYR A 395 22.13 13.41 1.48
C TYR A 395 23.24 13.08 0.46
N ALA A 396 24.48 12.95 0.92
CA ALA A 396 25.61 12.65 0.04
C ALA A 396 25.41 11.32 -0.74
N ARG A 397 24.79 10.33 -0.09
CA ARG A 397 24.49 9.04 -0.71
C ARG A 397 23.35 9.12 -1.72
N LEU A 398 22.31 9.90 -1.44
CA LEU A 398 21.22 10.16 -2.38
C LEU A 398 21.68 11.02 -3.57
N GLU A 399 22.56 11.98 -3.33
CA GLU A 399 23.14 12.84 -4.37
C GLU A 399 23.95 11.99 -5.37
N ALA A 400 24.77 11.06 -4.87
CA ALA A 400 25.55 10.15 -5.70
C ALA A 400 24.72 9.28 -6.66
N ILE A 401 23.43 9.08 -6.36
CA ILE A 401 22.50 8.30 -7.20
C ILE A 401 21.39 9.15 -7.84
N GLY A 402 21.50 10.48 -7.77
CA GLY A 402 20.55 11.41 -8.39
C GLY A 402 19.16 11.42 -7.73
N MET A 403 19.07 11.12 -6.43
CA MET A 403 17.80 11.05 -5.68
C MET A 403 17.71 12.10 -4.55
N ALA A 404 18.58 13.11 -4.57
CA ALA A 404 18.62 14.22 -3.60
C ALA A 404 18.02 15.53 -4.14
N GLU A 405 17.23 15.48 -5.22
CA GLU A 405 16.53 16.67 -5.70
C GLU A 405 15.49 17.16 -4.67
N PRO A 406 15.36 18.48 -4.46
CA PRO A 406 14.25 19.05 -3.69
C PRO A 406 12.91 18.73 -4.36
N GLY A 407 12.00 18.00 -3.71
CA GLY A 407 10.74 17.58 -4.36
C GLY A 407 9.76 16.77 -3.54
#